data_AF-E2BUI3-F1
#
_entry.id   AF-E2BUI3-F1
#
_cell.length_a   1.000
_cell.length_b   1.000
_cell.length_c   1.000
_cell.angle_alpha   90.00
_cell.angle_beta   90.00
_cell.angle_gamma   90.00
#
_symmetry.space_group_name_H-M   'P 1'
#
loop_
_entity.id
_entity.type
_entity.pdbx_description
1 polymer ?
#
loop_
_entity_poly.entity_id
_entity_poly.type
_entity_poly.pdbx_seq_one_letter_code
_entity_poly.pdbx_strand_id
1 'polypeptide(L)'
;MEKHVNLLHIPDPRNDNTGHFAWIKNLSRLISSQLSKKEHKKHICDRCLHYYSSSEKLESHTVDCQKMNNCAITLPNDDNKWLSFTNYCRKKWVPFIVYVDLECIMEKAPR
;
A
#
# COMPACT_ATOMS: atom_id res chain seq x y z
N MET A 1 4.22 14.51 -5.68
CA MET A 1 4.38 13.96 -4.32
C MET A 1 3.52 12.71 -4.23
N GLU A 2 4.12 11.53 -4.22
CA GLU A 2 3.38 10.29 -3.98
C GLU A 2 2.85 10.29 -2.54
N LYS A 3 1.55 10.04 -2.36
CA LYS A 3 0.95 9.90 -1.04
C LYS A 3 0.97 8.43 -0.65
N HIS A 4 1.84 8.08 0.30
CA HIS A 4 1.87 6.76 0.91
C HIS A 4 0.76 6.62 1.96
N VAL A 5 -0.04 5.55 1.90
CA VAL A 5 -1.14 5.27 2.82
C VAL A 5 -1.02 3.84 3.35
N ASN A 6 -0.94 3.69 4.67
CA ASN A 6 -0.88 2.38 5.34
C ASN A 6 -2.31 1.87 5.61
N LEU A 7 -2.65 0.68 5.11
CA LEU A 7 -3.94 0.02 5.36
C LEU A 7 -3.75 -1.26 6.17
N LEU A 8 -4.59 -1.46 7.17
CA LEU A 8 -4.70 -2.70 7.93
C LEU A 8 -5.84 -3.53 7.36
N HIS A 9 -5.54 -4.74 6.89
CA HIS A 9 -6.57 -5.71 6.52
C HIS A 9 -7.05 -6.47 7.76
N ILE A 10 -8.35 -6.45 8.00
CA ILE A 10 -9.02 -7.18 9.07
C ILE A 10 -9.91 -8.23 8.40
N PRO A 11 -9.47 -9.50 8.32
CA PRO A 11 -10.25 -10.57 7.69
C PRO A 11 -11.49 -10.91 8.52
N ASP A 12 -12.60 -11.22 7.84
CA ASP A 12 -13.79 -11.77 8.50
C ASP A 12 -13.55 -13.25 8.81
N PRO A 13 -13.58 -13.68 10.09
CA PRO A 13 -13.36 -15.07 10.46
C PRO A 13 -14.44 -16.04 9.91
N ARG A 14 -15.54 -15.54 9.36
CA ARG A 14 -16.64 -16.37 8.82
C ARG A 14 -16.56 -16.56 7.31
N ASN A 15 -15.79 -15.73 6.61
CA ASN A 15 -15.71 -15.78 5.14
C ASN A 15 -14.40 -15.16 4.66
N ASP A 16 -13.50 -16.02 4.17
CA ASP A 16 -12.15 -15.67 3.68
C ASP A 16 -12.14 -14.64 2.55
N ASN A 17 -13.26 -14.43 1.86
CA ASN A 17 -13.39 -13.46 0.77
C ASN A 17 -13.94 -12.09 1.22
N THR A 18 -14.24 -11.91 2.50
CA THR A 18 -14.72 -10.65 3.07
C THR A 18 -13.79 -10.18 4.16
N GLY A 19 -13.35 -8.94 4.06
CA GLY A 19 -12.50 -8.30 5.06
C GLY A 19 -12.63 -6.79 4.95
N HIS A 20 -12.36 -6.11 6.05
CA HIS A 20 -12.39 -4.66 6.11
C HIS A 20 -10.97 -4.10 6.05
N PHE A 21 -10.81 -2.97 5.35
CA PHE A 21 -9.57 -2.21 5.39
C PHE A 21 -9.74 -1.01 6.32
N ALA A 22 -8.82 -0.86 7.27
CA ALA A 22 -8.75 0.29 8.16
C ALA A 22 -7.51 1.13 7.85
N TRP A 23 -7.66 2.45 7.80
CA TRP A 23 -6.54 3.34 7.57
C TRP A 23 -5.70 3.53 8.84
N ILE A 24 -4.42 3.20 8.77
CA ILE A 24 -3.44 3.48 9.81
C ILE A 24 -2.86 4.88 9.59
N LYS A 25 -3.35 5.86 10.37
CA LYS A 25 -2.82 7.23 10.35
C LYS A 25 -1.45 7.37 11.04
N ASN A 26 -1.16 6.48 11.99
CA ASN A 26 0.07 6.54 12.77
C ASN A 26 0.46 5.14 13.26
N LEU A 27 1.40 4.49 12.56
CA LEU A 27 1.84 3.13 12.86
C LEU A 27 2.54 3.05 14.23
N SER A 28 3.37 4.05 14.55
CA SER A 28 4.03 4.16 15.86
C SER A 28 3.02 4.09 17.00
N ARG A 29 1.95 4.87 16.94
CA ARG A 29 0.93 4.88 17.99
C ARG A 29 0.17 3.56 18.08
N LEU A 30 -0.05 2.90 16.94
CA LEU A 30 -0.79 1.63 16.89
C LEU A 30 -0.02 0.49 17.59
N ILE A 31 1.29 0.39 17.40
CA ILE A 31 2.05 -0.80 17.83
C ILE A 31 3.13 -0.54 18.89
N SER A 32 3.41 0.71 19.28
CA SER A 32 4.50 0.99 20.25
C SER A 32 4.32 0.29 21.60
N SER A 33 3.08 0.15 22.08
CA SER A 33 2.78 -0.53 23.35
C SER A 33 3.02 -2.04 23.30
N GLN A 34 2.94 -2.65 22.11
CA GLN A 34 3.23 -4.06 21.89
C GLN A 34 4.74 -4.31 21.83
N LEU A 35 5.52 -3.31 21.41
CA LEU A 35 6.98 -3.41 21.26
C LEU A 35 7.74 -3.12 22.56
N SER A 36 7.23 -2.23 23.40
CA SER A 36 7.94 -1.82 24.62
C SER A 36 6.99 -1.22 25.66
N LYS A 37 7.32 -1.43 26.94
CA LYS A 37 6.67 -0.74 28.07
C LYS A 37 7.14 0.71 28.24
N LYS A 38 8.15 1.15 27.48
CA LYS A 38 8.68 2.52 27.55
C LYS A 38 7.79 3.47 26.75
N GLU A 39 7.53 4.65 27.31
CA GLU A 39 6.62 5.66 26.74
C GLU A 39 7.23 6.50 25.60
N HIS A 40 8.47 6.22 25.20
CA HIS A 40 9.11 6.94 24.11
C HIS A 40 8.61 6.47 22.75
N LYS A 41 8.33 7.45 21.87
CA LYS A 41 7.93 7.21 20.47
C LYS A 41 8.92 6.27 19.79
N LYS A 42 8.39 5.24 19.12
CA LYS A 42 9.15 4.35 18.26
C LYS A 42 9.02 4.81 16.81
N HIS A 43 10.12 4.81 16.08
CA HIS A 43 10.15 5.12 14.66
C HIS A 43 10.21 3.80 13.89
N ILE A 44 9.20 3.48 13.10
CA ILE A 44 9.04 2.16 12.49
C ILE A 44 9.22 2.29 10.98
N CYS A 45 9.95 1.35 10.38
CA CYS A 45 10.04 1.22 8.94
C CYS A 45 8.80 0.52 8.39
N ASP A 46 8.04 1.17 7.50
CA ASP A 46 6.81 0.61 6.90
C ASP A 46 7.10 -0.63 6.02
N ARG A 47 8.35 -0.86 5.60
CA ARG A 47 8.72 -1.98 4.71
C ARG A 47 9.12 -3.26 5.44
N CYS A 48 9.92 -3.13 6.50
CA CYS A 48 10.46 -4.28 7.25
C CYS A 48 9.92 -4.38 8.68
N LEU A 49 9.12 -3.39 9.10
CA LEU A 49 8.54 -3.26 10.45
C LEU A 49 9.58 -3.21 11.59
N HIS A 50 10.86 -3.00 11.28
CA HIS A 50 11.88 -2.76 12.29
C HIS A 50 11.71 -1.39 12.93
N TYR A 51 11.99 -1.27 14.24
CA TYR A 51 11.80 -0.05 15.00
C TYR A 51 13.12 0.55 15.50
N TYR A 52 13.15 1.87 15.58
CA TYR A 52 14.27 2.68 16.01
C TYR A 52 13.84 3.66 17.10
N SER A 53 14.81 4.11 17.89
CA SER A 53 14.61 5.11 18.95
C SER A 53 14.62 6.56 18.44
N SER A 54 15.10 6.81 17.23
CA SER A 54 15.17 8.14 16.61
C SER A 54 14.78 8.08 15.14
N SER A 55 14.31 9.22 14.60
CA SER A 55 13.97 9.35 13.17
C SER A 55 15.20 9.24 12.27
N GLU A 56 16.34 9.80 12.68
CA GLU A 56 17.59 9.79 11.90
C GLU A 56 18.05 8.36 11.59
N LYS A 57 17.96 7.45 12.59
CA LYS A 57 18.30 6.03 12.40
C LYS A 57 17.33 5.31 11.46
N LEU A 58 16.06 5.72 11.47
CA LEU A 58 15.09 5.19 10.53
C LEU A 58 15.39 5.68 9.11
N GLU A 59 15.73 6.96 8.93
CA GLU A 59 16.09 7.52 7.63
C GLU A 59 17.33 6.83 7.05
N SER A 60 18.38 6.66 7.84
CA SER A 60 19.59 5.92 7.41
C SER A 60 19.26 4.49 7.01
N HIS A 61 18.43 3.80 7.81
CA HIS A 61 17.97 2.46 7.49
C HIS A 61 17.13 2.40 6.22
N THR A 62 16.29 3.41 5.96
CA THR A 62 15.33 3.40 4.85
C THR A 62 16.06 3.30 3.50
N VAL A 63 17.21 3.95 3.36
CA VAL A 63 18.04 3.90 2.15
C VAL A 63 18.51 2.47 1.85
N ASP A 64 18.99 1.76 2.87
CA ASP A 64 19.50 0.39 2.72
C ASP A 64 18.35 -0.61 2.59
N CYS A 65 17.27 -0.41 3.36
CA CYS A 65 16.07 -1.23 3.31
C CYS A 65 15.40 -1.17 1.93
N GLN A 66 15.40 -0.01 1.28
CA GLN A 66 14.90 0.16 -0.08
C GLN A 66 15.69 -0.67 -1.11
N LYS A 67 17.01 -0.78 -0.93
CA LYS A 67 17.90 -1.50 -1.86
C LYS A 67 17.87 -3.01 -1.66
N MET A 68 17.74 -3.47 -0.42
CA MET A 68 17.82 -4.90 -0.09
C MET A 68 16.48 -5.64 -0.12
N ASN A 69 15.35 -4.92 0.06
CA ASN A 69 14.07 -5.58 0.20
C ASN A 69 13.41 -5.82 -1.17
N ASN A 70 13.46 -7.09 -1.64
CA ASN A 70 12.79 -7.54 -2.87
C ASN A 70 11.25 -7.38 -2.83
N CYS A 71 10.66 -7.07 -1.68
CA CYS A 71 9.23 -6.75 -1.57
C CYS A 71 8.88 -5.32 -2.00
N ALA A 72 9.85 -4.55 -2.50
CA ALA A 72 9.56 -3.26 -3.12
C ALA A 72 8.72 -3.48 -4.39
N ILE A 73 7.44 -3.11 -4.32
CA ILE A 73 6.57 -2.99 -5.50
C ILE A 73 7.26 -2.03 -6.45
N THR A 74 7.84 -2.57 -7.52
CA THR A 74 8.43 -1.77 -8.58
C THR A 74 7.27 -1.31 -9.45
N LEU A 75 6.84 -0.07 -9.23
CA LEU A 75 5.90 0.55 -10.15
C LEU A 75 6.56 0.64 -11.53
N PRO A 76 5.80 0.39 -12.60
CA PRO A 76 6.35 0.55 -13.93
C PRO A 76 6.69 2.03 -14.18
N ASN A 77 7.91 2.27 -14.67
CA ASN A 77 8.40 3.53 -15.19
C ASN A 77 7.94 3.74 -16.65
N ASP A 78 8.37 4.84 -17.27
CA ASP A 78 7.99 5.16 -18.65
C ASP A 78 8.38 4.08 -19.68
N ASP A 79 9.40 3.28 -19.39
CA ASP A 79 9.92 2.24 -20.28
C ASP A 79 9.13 0.92 -20.17
N ASN A 80 8.51 0.62 -19.02
CA ASN A 80 7.77 -0.62 -18.77
C ASN A 80 6.30 -0.41 -18.35
N LYS A 81 5.72 0.76 -18.68
CA LYS A 81 4.32 1.13 -18.41
C LYS A 81 3.26 0.28 -19.12
N TRP A 82 3.62 -0.39 -20.21
CA TRP A 82 2.67 -1.17 -21.01
C TRP A 82 2.72 -2.65 -20.65
N LEU A 83 1.62 -3.16 -20.10
CA LEU A 83 1.41 -4.58 -19.86
C LEU A 83 0.65 -5.21 -21.04
N SER A 84 1.25 -6.22 -21.67
CA SER A 84 0.60 -7.02 -22.70
C SER A 84 0.28 -8.41 -22.16
N PHE A 85 -0.94 -8.89 -22.36
CA PHE A 85 -1.31 -10.26 -22.03
C PHE A 85 -0.79 -11.21 -23.12
N THR A 86 0.22 -12.02 -22.81
CA THR A 86 0.84 -12.91 -23.80
C THR A 86 0.18 -14.30 -23.86
N ASN A 87 -0.52 -14.70 -22.80
CA ASN A 87 -0.99 -16.07 -22.63
C ASN A 87 -2.50 -16.22 -22.90
N TYR A 88 -2.89 -15.88 -24.14
CA TYR A 88 -4.30 -15.87 -24.58
C TYR A 88 -5.04 -17.19 -24.34
N CYS A 89 -4.34 -18.33 -24.41
CA CYS A 89 -4.91 -19.66 -24.14
C CYS A 89 -5.41 -19.84 -22.69
N ARG A 90 -4.94 -19.02 -21.75
CA ARG A 90 -5.37 -19.04 -20.34
C ARG A 90 -6.50 -18.05 -20.03
N LYS A 91 -7.05 -17.39 -21.04
CA LYS A 91 -8.19 -16.50 -20.88
C LYS A 91 -9.39 -17.31 -20.41
N LYS A 92 -9.87 -17.06 -19.18
CA LYS A 92 -11.14 -17.63 -18.73
C LYS A 92 -12.27 -17.05 -19.59
N TRP A 93 -13.20 -17.89 -20.00
CA TRP A 93 -14.42 -17.46 -20.65
C TRP A 93 -15.26 -16.68 -19.64
N VAL A 94 -15.43 -15.39 -19.88
CA VAL A 94 -16.32 -14.53 -19.08
C VAL A 94 -17.62 -14.41 -19.87
N PRO A 95 -18.78 -14.85 -19.34
CA PRO A 95 -20.02 -14.99 -20.10
C PRO A 95 -20.57 -13.68 -20.65
N PHE A 96 -20.19 -12.53 -20.07
CA PHE A 96 -20.43 -11.21 -20.64
C PHE A 96 -19.41 -10.22 -20.06
N ILE A 97 -19.06 -9.19 -20.84
CA ILE A 97 -18.16 -8.11 -20.43
C ILE A 97 -18.93 -6.80 -20.64
N VAL A 98 -19.03 -6.00 -19.59
CA VAL A 98 -19.66 -4.68 -19.64
C VAL A 98 -18.56 -3.62 -19.57
N TYR A 99 -18.40 -2.86 -20.65
CA TYR A 99 -17.59 -1.65 -20.66
C TYR A 99 -18.55 -0.47 -20.48
N VAL A 100 -18.34 0.32 -19.43
CA VAL A 100 -19.11 1.54 -19.19
C VAL A 100 -18.13 2.70 -19.23
N ASP A 101 -18.40 3.64 -20.13
CA ASP A 101 -17.75 4.94 -20.14
C ASP A 101 -18.59 5.88 -19.28
N LEU A 102 -17.97 6.48 -18.25
CA LEU A 102 -18.64 7.42 -17.35
C LEU A 102 -18.18 8.82 -17.74
N GLU A 103 -18.89 9.43 -18.68
CA GLU A 103 -18.71 10.84 -18.96
C GLU A 103 -19.21 11.66 -17.76
N CYS A 104 -18.27 12.30 -17.05
CA CYS A 104 -18.59 13.17 -15.94
C CYS A 104 -19.05 14.53 -16.49
N ILE A 105 -20.28 14.94 -16.18
CA ILE A 105 -20.76 16.29 -16.49
C ILE A 105 -19.96 17.27 -15.63
N MET A 106 -19.01 17.98 -16.24
CA MET A 106 -18.31 19.07 -15.58
C MET A 106 -19.23 20.29 -15.52
N GLU A 107 -19.84 20.53 -14.36
CA GLU A 107 -20.46 21.83 -14.09
C GLU A 107 -19.39 22.92 -14.08
N LYS A 108 -19.65 24.03 -14.77
CA LYS A 108 -18.73 25.18 -14.78
C LYS A 108 -18.66 25.76 -13.36
N ALA A 109 -17.44 25.88 -12.86
CA ALA A 109 -17.18 26.66 -11.64
C ALA A 109 -17.67 28.11 -11.85
N PRO A 110 -18.44 28.67 -10.90
CA PRO A 110 -18.84 30.07 -10.96
C PRO A 110 -17.60 30.98 -10.96
N ARG A 111 -17.66 32.02 -11.79
CA ARG A 111 -16.62 33.06 -11.93
C ARG A 111 -16.51 33.92 -10.69
#